data_AF-A0A9D5B9H5-F1
#
_entry.id   AF-A0A9D5B9H5-F1
#
_cell.length_a   1.000
_cell.length_b   1.000
_cell.length_c   1.000
_cell.angle_alpha   90.00
_cell.angle_beta   90.00
_cell.angle_gamma   90.00
#
_symmetry.space_group_name_H-M   'P 1'
#
loop_
_entity.id
_entity.type
_entity.pdbx_description
1 polymer ?
#
loop_
_entity_poly.entity_id
_entity_poly.type
_entity_poly.pdbx_seq_one_letter_code
_entity_poly.pdbx_strand_id
1 'polypeptide(L)'
;MVTRLVADLLGELNLNVREIHSRKPQSYRTRVSDEFRKSKGLILVTSDVSARGVDYPDVTLVVQVGLPADREQYIHRLGRTGRRGKEGQGILLLAPWEEFFLATAKDLPIGKAPVPSVDPDTKKKVERALSNVEMKNKEAAYQAWLGYYNSNKKVGKDKYRLVELANEFSRCMGLDSPPAIPKLVLGKMGLKNIPGLRSK
;
A
#
# COMPACT_ATOMS: atom_id res chain seq x y z
N MET A 1 -8.76 1.46 4.44
CA MET A 1 -7.55 2.08 3.84
C MET A 1 -6.61 0.95 3.48
N VAL A 2 -5.77 1.10 2.44
CA VAL A 2 -4.88 0.00 2.00
C VAL A 2 -3.91 -0.43 3.11
N THR A 3 -3.42 0.51 3.93
CA THR A 3 -2.60 0.20 5.12
C THR A 3 -3.28 -0.78 6.08
N ARG A 4 -4.59 -0.66 6.25
CA ARG A 4 -5.37 -1.48 7.20
C ARG A 4 -5.49 -2.90 6.70
N LEU A 5 -5.82 -3.04 5.42
CA LEU A 5 -5.86 -4.34 4.74
C LEU A 5 -4.54 -5.09 4.88
N VAL A 6 -3.41 -4.42 4.62
CA VAL A 6 -2.09 -5.03 4.72
C VAL A 6 -1.74 -5.38 6.17
N ALA A 7 -2.03 -4.48 7.12
CA ALA A 7 -1.78 -4.75 8.53
C ALA A 7 -2.62 -5.92 9.06
N ASP A 8 -3.90 -5.99 8.70
CA ASP A 8 -4.78 -7.10 9.08
C ASP A 8 -4.29 -8.41 8.44
N LEU A 9 -3.93 -8.41 7.16
CA LEU A 9 -3.36 -9.58 6.47
C LEU A 9 -2.09 -10.11 7.17
N LEU A 10 -1.15 -9.23 7.48
CA LEU A 10 0.08 -9.63 8.17
C LEU A 10 -0.19 -10.11 9.60
N GLY A 11 -1.20 -9.53 10.26
CA GLY A 11 -1.67 -9.98 11.58
C GLY A 11 -2.26 -11.39 11.54
N GLU A 12 -3.07 -11.72 10.54
CA GLU A 12 -3.60 -13.07 10.30
C GLU A 12 -2.49 -14.10 9.99
N LEU A 13 -1.34 -13.65 9.50
CA LEU A 13 -0.14 -14.46 9.34
C LEU A 13 0.71 -14.57 10.63
N ASN A 14 0.19 -14.09 11.76
CA ASN A 14 0.86 -14.07 13.08
C ASN A 14 2.17 -13.28 13.10
N LEU A 15 2.28 -12.22 12.29
CA LEU A 15 3.44 -11.34 12.29
C LEU A 15 3.25 -10.19 13.30
N ASN A 16 4.33 -9.76 13.92
CA ASN A 16 4.30 -8.61 14.84
C ASN A 16 4.17 -7.31 14.06
N VAL A 17 2.94 -6.87 13.82
CA VAL A 17 2.62 -5.73 12.95
C VAL A 17 1.94 -4.59 13.71
N ARG A 18 2.25 -3.36 13.31
CA ARG A 18 1.52 -2.15 13.71
C ARG A 18 1.17 -1.32 12.49
N GLU A 19 0.13 -0.51 12.62
CA GLU A 19 -0.39 0.33 11.53
C GLU A 19 -0.35 1.81 11.93
N ILE A 20 0.10 2.69 11.04
CA ILE A 20 -0.05 4.16 11.19
C ILE A 20 -0.59 4.77 9.88
N HIS A 21 -1.59 5.66 9.98
CA HIS A 21 -2.05 6.44 8.83
C HIS A 21 -2.73 7.74 9.29
N SER A 22 -3.05 8.63 8.35
CA SER A 22 -3.62 9.96 8.62
C SER A 22 -4.95 9.96 9.38
N ARG A 23 -5.78 8.92 9.21
CA ARG A 23 -7.05 8.77 9.95
C ARG A 23 -6.91 8.24 11.39
N LYS A 24 -5.70 7.91 11.88
CA LYS A 24 -5.50 7.55 13.29
C LYS A 24 -5.31 8.84 14.12
N PRO A 25 -5.83 8.91 15.36
CA PRO A 25 -5.57 10.04 16.26
C PRO A 25 -4.08 10.26 16.50
N GLN A 26 -3.66 11.51 16.71
CA GLN A 26 -2.25 11.84 16.94
C GLN A 26 -1.64 11.08 18.13
N SER A 27 -2.38 10.94 19.23
CA SER A 27 -1.95 10.17 20.42
C SER A 27 -1.64 8.71 20.08
N TYR A 28 -2.45 8.09 19.24
CA TYR A 28 -2.21 6.73 18.74
C TYR A 28 -0.93 6.67 17.89
N ARG A 29 -0.74 7.63 16.97
CA ARG A 29 0.46 7.69 16.10
C ARG A 29 1.74 7.85 16.92
N THR A 30 1.72 8.69 17.96
CA THR A 30 2.85 8.87 18.87
C THR A 30 3.17 7.56 19.59
N ARG A 31 2.17 6.92 20.22
CA ARG A 31 2.33 5.66 20.95
C ARG A 31 2.92 4.54 20.07
N VAL A 32 2.39 4.35 18.86
CA VAL A 32 2.88 3.31 17.94
C VAL A 32 4.27 3.64 17.41
N SER A 33 4.58 4.93 17.18
CA SER A 33 5.93 5.35 16.78
C SER A 33 6.95 5.06 17.87
N ASP A 34 6.60 5.31 19.15
CA ASP A 34 7.48 5.00 20.28
C ASP A 34 7.67 3.49 20.47
N GLU A 35 6.60 2.72 20.28
CA GLU A 35 6.66 1.25 20.27
C GLU A 35 7.60 0.74 19.18
N PHE A 36 7.47 1.23 17.95
CA PHE A 36 8.32 0.82 16.84
C PHE A 36 9.80 1.16 17.06
N ARG A 37 10.10 2.33 17.65
CA ARG A 37 11.49 2.72 17.99
C ARG A 37 12.16 1.78 19.01
N LYS A 38 11.38 1.22 19.93
CA LYS A 38 11.89 0.42 21.05
C LYS A 38 11.89 -1.08 20.76
N SER A 39 11.10 -1.52 19.77
CA SER A 39 10.88 -2.93 19.48
C SER A 39 11.94 -3.48 18.51
N LYS A 40 12.34 -4.74 18.72
CA LYS A 40 13.07 -5.53 17.72
C LYS A 40 12.07 -6.43 16.98
N GLY A 41 12.22 -6.56 15.66
CA GLY A 41 11.38 -7.47 14.86
C GLY A 41 9.91 -7.05 14.74
N LEU A 42 9.63 -5.75 14.63
CA LEU A 42 8.29 -5.22 14.39
C LEU A 42 8.15 -4.76 12.95
N ILE A 43 6.99 -4.99 12.32
CA ILE A 43 6.65 -4.47 11.01
C ILE A 43 5.72 -3.27 11.18
N LEU A 44 6.14 -2.09 10.70
CA LEU A 44 5.29 -0.91 10.68
C LEU A 44 4.70 -0.70 9.28
N VAL A 45 3.40 -0.97 9.13
CA VAL A 45 2.64 -0.64 7.92
C VAL A 45 2.16 0.80 8.03
N THR A 46 2.59 1.68 7.13
CA THR A 46 2.28 3.10 7.23
C THR A 46 2.02 3.76 5.89
N SER A 47 1.21 4.84 5.91
CA SER A 47 1.10 5.76 4.79
C SER A 47 2.22 6.82 4.85
N ASP A 48 2.16 7.83 4.00
CA ASP A 48 3.18 8.89 3.94
C ASP A 48 3.32 9.76 5.22
N VAL A 49 2.47 9.52 6.23
CA VAL A 49 2.55 10.17 7.55
C VAL A 49 3.84 9.86 8.31
N SER A 50 4.50 8.75 7.99
CA SER A 50 5.77 8.36 8.58
C SER A 50 6.98 8.67 7.70
N ALA A 51 6.77 9.24 6.50
CA ALA A 51 7.85 9.42 5.53
C ALA A 51 8.78 10.60 5.87
N ARG A 52 8.30 11.59 6.65
CA ARG A 52 9.05 12.81 7.01
C ARG A 52 8.97 13.06 8.51
N GLY A 53 10.02 13.66 9.08
CA GLY A 53 10.01 14.15 10.47
C GLY A 53 10.00 13.08 11.57
N VAL A 54 10.04 11.79 11.22
CA VAL A 54 10.08 10.70 12.21
C VAL A 54 11.42 9.98 12.15
N ASP A 55 12.12 9.92 13.28
CA ASP A 55 13.32 9.08 13.42
C ASP A 55 12.93 7.69 13.91
N TYR A 56 13.20 6.69 13.09
CA TYR A 56 13.10 5.28 13.43
C TYR A 56 14.51 4.70 13.33
N PRO A 57 15.19 4.46 14.46
CA PRO A 57 16.51 3.87 14.42
C PRO A 57 16.40 2.44 13.90
N ASP A 58 17.45 1.98 13.24
CA ASP A 58 17.69 0.55 12.98
C ASP A 58 16.64 -0.14 12.11
N VAL A 59 15.93 0.61 11.27
CA VAL A 59 15.08 0.03 10.22
C VAL A 59 15.98 -0.70 9.23
N THR A 60 15.83 -2.02 9.15
CA THR A 60 16.63 -2.89 8.28
C THR A 60 16.12 -2.95 6.84
N LEU A 61 14.80 -2.80 6.67
CA LEU A 61 14.13 -2.95 5.38
C LEU A 61 12.98 -1.95 5.24
N VAL A 62 12.93 -1.26 4.10
CA VAL A 62 11.80 -0.44 3.66
C VAL A 62 11.18 -1.09 2.43
N VAL A 63 9.96 -1.60 2.57
CA VAL A 63 9.16 -2.09 1.43
C VAL A 63 8.12 -1.03 1.07
N GLN A 64 8.19 -0.53 -0.17
CA GLN A 64 7.22 0.40 -0.75
C GLN A 64 6.32 -0.37 -1.69
N VAL A 65 5.01 -0.37 -1.43
CA VAL A 65 4.02 -1.09 -2.25
C VAL A 65 3.20 -0.08 -3.06
N GLY A 66 3.26 -0.22 -4.38
CA GLY A 66 2.59 0.64 -5.33
C GLY A 66 3.33 1.95 -5.62
N LEU A 67 2.77 2.71 -6.54
CA LEU A 67 3.30 3.95 -7.07
C LEU A 67 3.54 5.01 -5.97
N PRO A 68 4.76 5.55 -5.82
CA PRO A 68 5.00 6.77 -5.06
C PRO A 68 4.38 7.99 -5.75
N ALA A 69 3.99 9.01 -4.98
CA ALA A 69 3.40 10.23 -5.54
C ALA A 69 4.36 10.95 -6.50
N ASP A 70 5.64 10.96 -6.15
CA ASP A 70 6.74 11.53 -6.92
C ASP A 70 8.08 10.94 -6.45
N ARG A 71 9.17 11.36 -7.12
CA ARG A 71 10.55 10.97 -6.79
C ARG A 71 10.96 11.36 -5.37
N GLU A 72 10.57 12.56 -4.92
CA GLU A 72 10.93 13.08 -3.60
C GLU A 72 10.30 12.21 -2.50
N GLN A 73 9.05 11.80 -2.69
CA GLN A 73 8.34 10.92 -1.79
C GLN A 73 8.96 9.53 -1.72
N TYR A 74 9.41 8.98 -2.86
CA TYR A 74 10.19 7.73 -2.88
C TYR A 74 11.47 7.83 -2.03
N ILE A 75 12.23 8.92 -2.18
CA ILE A 75 13.47 9.16 -1.42
C ILE A 75 13.18 9.30 0.07
N HIS A 76 12.12 10.03 0.44
CA HIS A 76 11.75 10.21 1.85
C HIS A 76 11.36 8.92 2.55
N ARG A 77 10.64 8.04 1.83
CA ARG A 77 10.30 6.69 2.30
C ARG A 77 11.56 5.85 2.45
N LEU A 78 12.42 5.81 1.43
CA LEU A 78 13.67 5.04 1.45
C LEU A 78 14.61 5.49 2.57
N GLY A 79 14.70 6.79 2.83
CA GLY A 79 15.53 7.38 3.88
C GLY A 79 15.13 7.03 5.32
N ARG A 80 14.18 6.10 5.53
CA ARG A 80 13.91 5.50 6.84
C ARG A 80 14.92 4.40 7.21
N THR A 81 15.56 3.76 6.23
CA THR A 81 16.62 2.75 6.45
C THR A 81 18.00 3.33 6.13
N GLY A 82 19.08 2.57 6.38
CA GLY A 82 20.44 2.95 6.03
C GLY A 82 20.98 4.17 6.81
N ARG A 83 20.47 4.42 8.02
CA ARG A 83 20.79 5.62 8.80
C ARG A 83 21.99 5.40 9.72
N ARG A 84 22.75 6.48 9.99
CA ARG A 84 23.88 6.51 10.94
C ARG A 84 24.95 5.46 10.63
N GLY A 85 25.27 5.28 9.34
CA GLY A 85 26.27 4.33 8.88
C GLY A 85 25.86 2.85 8.95
N LYS A 86 24.61 2.55 9.29
CA LYS A 86 24.09 1.18 9.29
C LYS A 86 23.65 0.77 7.88
N GLU A 87 23.74 -0.51 7.60
CA GLU A 87 23.17 -1.09 6.38
C GLU A 87 21.64 -1.03 6.39
N GLY A 88 21.06 -1.08 5.19
CA GLY A 88 19.63 -0.97 5.01
C GLY A 88 19.22 -1.34 3.59
N GLN A 89 18.06 -1.97 3.45
CA GLN A 89 17.54 -2.38 2.15
C GLN A 89 16.25 -1.65 1.81
N GLY A 90 16.13 -1.23 0.55
CA GLY A 90 14.90 -0.70 -0.03
C GLY A 90 14.35 -1.63 -1.09
N ILE A 91 13.06 -1.96 -1.02
CA ILE A 91 12.35 -2.70 -2.06
C ILE A 91 11.18 -1.83 -2.53
N LEU A 92 11.10 -1.59 -3.84
CA LEU A 92 9.97 -0.92 -4.48
C LEU A 92 9.19 -1.96 -5.29
N LEU A 93 7.98 -2.29 -4.83
CA LEU A 93 7.07 -3.22 -5.50
C LEU A 93 6.11 -2.43 -6.38
N LEU A 94 6.33 -2.52 -7.69
CA LEU A 94 5.47 -1.92 -8.72
C LEU A 94 4.75 -3.02 -9.51
N ALA A 95 3.48 -2.80 -9.82
CA ALA A 95 2.82 -3.52 -10.88
C ALA A 95 3.39 -3.12 -12.25
N PRO A 96 3.30 -3.97 -13.28
CA PRO A 96 3.87 -3.67 -14.61
C PRO A 96 3.42 -2.32 -15.20
N TRP A 97 2.16 -1.93 -14.97
CA TRP A 97 1.59 -0.66 -15.44
C TRP A 97 2.04 0.57 -14.63
N GLU A 98 2.78 0.38 -13.53
CA GLU A 98 3.38 1.44 -12.72
C GLU A 98 4.86 1.68 -13.07
N GLU A 99 5.49 0.82 -13.89
CA GLU A 99 6.93 0.90 -14.22
C GLU A 99 7.34 2.25 -14.83
N PHE A 100 6.41 3.01 -15.41
CA PHE A 100 6.67 4.36 -15.90
C PHE A 100 7.25 5.31 -14.83
N PHE A 101 7.06 4.99 -13.54
CA PHE A 101 7.65 5.74 -12.43
C PHE A 101 9.18 5.75 -12.49
N LEU A 102 9.79 4.64 -12.93
CA LEU A 102 11.24 4.49 -12.97
C LEU A 102 11.90 5.53 -13.89
N ALA A 103 11.20 6.00 -14.92
CA ALA A 103 11.67 7.09 -15.77
C ALA A 103 11.88 8.41 -15.00
N THR A 104 11.13 8.62 -13.91
CA THR A 104 11.27 9.81 -13.04
C THR A 104 12.42 9.68 -12.04
N ALA A 105 12.93 8.48 -11.81
CA ALA A 105 13.96 8.15 -10.83
C ALA A 105 15.20 7.52 -11.49
N LYS A 106 15.41 7.78 -12.79
CA LYS A 106 16.49 7.20 -13.62
C LYS A 106 17.90 7.48 -13.12
N ASP A 107 18.05 8.54 -12.32
CA ASP A 107 19.30 8.97 -11.71
C ASP A 107 19.64 8.19 -10.43
N LEU A 108 18.68 7.44 -9.89
CA LEU A 108 18.86 6.64 -8.70
C LEU A 108 19.29 5.21 -9.09
N PRO A 109 20.16 4.56 -8.29
CA PRO A 109 20.66 3.21 -8.58
C PRO A 109 19.61 2.13 -8.25
N ILE A 110 18.49 2.14 -8.96
CA ILE A 110 17.39 1.18 -8.77
C ILE A 110 17.60 0.00 -9.71
N GLY A 111 18.03 -1.14 -9.16
CA GLY A 111 18.13 -2.40 -9.89
C GLY A 111 16.77 -3.14 -9.95
N LYS A 112 16.51 -3.85 -11.05
CA LYS A 112 15.40 -4.82 -11.10
C LYS A 112 15.81 -6.08 -10.34
N ALA A 113 15.06 -6.42 -9.30
CA ALA A 113 15.21 -7.69 -8.59
C ALA A 113 14.41 -8.80 -9.30
N PRO A 114 14.88 -10.06 -9.27
CA PRO A 114 14.07 -11.18 -9.74
C PRO A 114 12.83 -11.33 -8.85
N VAL A 115 11.72 -11.76 -9.47
CA VAL A 115 10.50 -12.09 -8.72
C VAL A 115 10.80 -13.31 -7.85
N PRO A 116 10.52 -13.26 -6.53
CA PRO A 116 10.76 -14.40 -5.66
C PRO A 116 9.81 -15.55 -6.04
N SER A 117 10.32 -16.78 -6.05
CA SER A 117 9.46 -17.96 -6.12
C SER A 117 8.64 -18.06 -4.84
N VAL A 118 7.32 -18.07 -4.96
CA VAL A 118 6.40 -18.28 -3.84
C VAL A 118 5.95 -19.73 -3.87
N ASP A 119 6.23 -20.47 -2.80
CA ASP A 119 5.79 -21.85 -2.70
C ASP A 119 4.25 -21.94 -2.56
N PRO A 120 3.63 -23.04 -3.02
CA PRO A 120 2.18 -23.20 -2.98
C PRO A 120 1.56 -23.09 -1.57
N ASP A 121 2.31 -23.45 -0.52
CA ASP A 121 1.79 -23.42 0.85
C ASP A 121 1.76 -21.99 1.39
N THR A 122 2.77 -21.18 1.09
CA THR A 122 2.76 -19.73 1.36
C THR A 122 1.59 -19.07 0.64
N LYS A 123 1.34 -19.42 -0.63
CA LYS A 123 0.19 -18.90 -1.38
C LYS A 123 -1.13 -19.23 -0.67
N LYS A 124 -1.35 -20.50 -0.29
CA LYS A 124 -2.55 -20.93 0.44
C LYS A 124 -2.70 -20.23 1.79
N LYS A 125 -1.59 -20.03 2.54
CA LYS A 125 -1.60 -19.30 3.82
C LYS A 125 -2.04 -17.85 3.62
N VAL A 126 -1.52 -17.17 2.61
CA VAL A 126 -1.91 -15.79 2.28
C VAL A 126 -3.38 -15.71 1.85
N GLU A 127 -3.85 -16.63 1.01
CA GLU A 127 -5.27 -16.69 0.58
C GLU A 127 -6.21 -16.91 1.77
N ARG A 128 -5.86 -17.84 2.68
CA ARG A 128 -6.61 -18.06 3.91
C ARG A 128 -6.61 -16.82 4.80
N ALA A 129 -5.45 -16.22 5.04
CA ALA A 129 -5.34 -15.00 5.84
C ALA A 129 -6.18 -13.85 5.24
N LEU A 130 -6.16 -13.67 3.91
CA LEU A 130 -6.99 -12.70 3.20
C LEU A 130 -8.49 -12.97 3.40
N SER A 131 -8.93 -14.23 3.45
CA SER A 131 -10.34 -14.58 3.69
C SER A 131 -10.84 -14.16 5.07
N ASN A 132 -9.95 -14.11 6.07
CA ASN A 132 -10.26 -13.69 7.43
C ASN A 132 -10.30 -12.17 7.61
N VAL A 133 -9.70 -11.39 6.70
CA VAL A 133 -9.75 -9.93 6.77
C VAL A 133 -11.19 -9.44 6.60
N GLU A 134 -11.64 -8.64 7.57
CA GLU A 134 -13.00 -8.08 7.58
C GLU A 134 -13.37 -7.38 6.26
N MET A 135 -14.57 -7.67 5.76
CA MET A 135 -15.07 -7.09 4.51
C MET A 135 -15.02 -5.55 4.51
N LYS A 136 -15.34 -4.91 5.64
CA LYS A 136 -15.29 -3.44 5.78
C LYS A 136 -13.90 -2.86 5.49
N ASN A 137 -12.83 -3.59 5.81
CA ASN A 137 -11.46 -3.15 5.58
C ASN A 137 -11.07 -3.34 4.10
N LYS A 138 -11.58 -4.40 3.45
CA LYS A 138 -11.48 -4.60 2.00
C LYS A 138 -12.23 -3.52 1.21
N GLU A 139 -13.47 -3.18 1.58
CA GLU A 139 -14.23 -2.08 0.95
C GLU A 139 -13.46 -0.75 1.07
N ALA A 140 -12.98 -0.44 2.28
CA ALA A 140 -12.24 0.78 2.54
C ALA A 140 -10.86 0.81 1.87
N ALA A 141 -10.26 -0.35 1.55
CA ALA A 141 -9.04 -0.45 0.77
C ALA A 141 -9.33 -0.24 -0.72
N TYR A 142 -10.35 -0.88 -1.27
CA TYR A 142 -10.80 -0.71 -2.65
C TYR A 142 -11.09 0.76 -2.99
N GLN A 143 -11.91 1.43 -2.16
CA GLN A 143 -12.24 2.85 -2.38
C GLN A 143 -11.00 3.76 -2.27
N ALA A 144 -10.09 3.47 -1.33
CA ALA A 144 -8.88 4.26 -1.15
C ALA A 144 -7.90 4.07 -2.32
N TRP A 145 -7.72 2.83 -2.77
CA TRP A 145 -6.91 2.49 -3.94
C TRP A 145 -7.45 3.19 -5.18
N LEU A 146 -8.75 3.05 -5.46
CA LEU A 146 -9.40 3.70 -6.60
C LEU A 146 -9.22 5.22 -6.54
N GLY A 147 -9.42 5.84 -5.37
CA GLY A 147 -9.25 7.27 -5.19
C GLY A 147 -7.82 7.77 -5.44
N TYR A 148 -6.82 7.00 -5.00
CA TYR A 148 -5.42 7.33 -5.20
C TYR A 148 -5.03 7.29 -6.69
N TYR A 149 -5.36 6.22 -7.41
CA TYR A 149 -5.01 6.14 -8.84
C TYR A 149 -5.90 7.02 -9.72
N ASN A 150 -7.13 7.32 -9.29
CA ASN A 150 -7.99 8.28 -9.98
C ASN A 150 -7.42 9.70 -10.00
N SER A 151 -6.68 10.11 -8.95
CA SER A 151 -6.01 11.41 -8.88
C SER A 151 -4.64 11.42 -9.57
N ASN A 152 -4.10 10.26 -9.92
CA ASN A 152 -2.85 10.17 -10.66
C ASN A 152 -3.03 10.60 -12.13
N LYS A 153 -2.18 11.50 -12.62
CA LYS A 153 -2.30 12.10 -13.97
C LYS A 153 -2.13 11.11 -15.12
N LYS A 154 -1.38 10.01 -14.92
CA LYS A 154 -1.16 8.99 -15.96
C LYS A 154 -2.23 7.92 -15.90
N VAL A 155 -2.42 7.31 -14.72
CA VAL A 155 -3.33 6.17 -14.54
C VAL A 155 -4.79 6.64 -14.56
N GLY A 156 -5.11 7.74 -13.89
CA GLY A 156 -6.45 8.29 -13.81
C GLY A 156 -6.91 8.99 -15.09
N LYS A 157 -6.09 9.09 -16.15
CA LYS A 157 -6.52 9.68 -17.43
C LYS A 157 -7.51 8.77 -18.15
N ASP A 158 -7.26 7.46 -18.14
CA ASP A 158 -8.15 6.46 -18.70
C ASP A 158 -9.02 5.88 -17.59
N LYS A 159 -10.27 6.35 -17.52
CA LYS A 159 -11.22 5.92 -16.48
C LYS A 159 -11.66 4.46 -16.65
N TYR A 160 -11.71 3.95 -17.87
CA TYR A 160 -12.08 2.56 -18.12
C TYR A 160 -10.97 1.64 -17.64
N ARG A 161 -9.73 1.91 -18.05
CA ARG A 161 -8.57 1.13 -17.59
C ARG A 161 -8.37 1.23 -16.08
N LEU A 162 -8.58 2.40 -15.48
CA LEU A 162 -8.56 2.57 -14.03
C LEU A 162 -9.54 1.63 -13.31
N VAL A 163 -10.76 1.50 -13.81
CA VAL A 163 -11.78 0.62 -13.21
C VAL A 163 -11.45 -0.85 -13.39
N GLU A 164 -10.91 -1.23 -14.55
CA GLU A 164 -10.39 -2.60 -14.75
C GLU A 164 -9.31 -2.96 -13.73
N LEU A 165 -8.32 -2.07 -13.55
CA LEU A 165 -7.24 -2.24 -12.58
C LEU A 165 -7.77 -2.28 -11.13
N ALA A 166 -8.76 -1.46 -10.81
CA ALA A 166 -9.42 -1.51 -9.50
C ALA A 166 -10.07 -2.89 -9.27
N ASN A 167 -10.73 -3.43 -10.28
CA ASN A 167 -11.37 -4.74 -10.21
C ASN A 167 -10.35 -5.89 -10.14
N GLU A 168 -9.19 -5.76 -10.80
CA GLU A 168 -8.04 -6.64 -10.59
C GLU A 168 -7.59 -6.60 -9.12
N PHE A 169 -7.42 -5.40 -8.54
CA PHE A 169 -7.09 -5.24 -7.12
C PHE A 169 -8.15 -5.87 -6.19
N SER A 170 -9.43 -5.78 -6.53
CA SER A 170 -10.50 -6.46 -5.79
C SER A 170 -10.30 -7.98 -5.77
N ARG A 171 -9.99 -8.58 -6.91
CA ARG A 171 -9.73 -10.02 -7.01
C ARG A 171 -8.50 -10.42 -6.21
N CYS A 172 -7.45 -9.60 -6.19
CA CYS A 172 -6.26 -9.83 -5.37
C CYS A 172 -6.56 -9.83 -3.86
N MET A 173 -7.65 -9.21 -3.41
CA MET A 173 -8.13 -9.27 -2.02
C MET A 173 -9.00 -10.51 -1.73
N GLY A 174 -9.15 -11.42 -2.70
CA GLY A 174 -10.00 -12.61 -2.60
C GLY A 174 -11.49 -12.30 -2.68
N LEU A 175 -11.89 -11.31 -3.50
CA LEU A 175 -13.28 -10.95 -3.71
C LEU A 175 -13.76 -11.36 -5.11
N ASP A 176 -14.87 -12.08 -5.17
CA ASP A 176 -15.51 -12.49 -6.44
C ASP A 176 -16.11 -11.30 -7.20
N SER A 177 -16.58 -10.29 -6.45
CA SER A 177 -17.16 -9.07 -7.02
C SER A 177 -16.57 -7.84 -6.35
N PRO A 178 -16.40 -6.72 -7.10
CA PRO A 178 -15.89 -5.48 -6.54
C PRO A 178 -16.82 -4.95 -5.44
N PRO A 179 -16.27 -4.38 -4.35
CA PRO A 179 -17.07 -3.68 -3.35
C PRO A 179 -17.94 -2.58 -3.96
N ALA A 180 -19.17 -2.45 -3.45
CA ALA A 180 -20.06 -1.38 -3.88
C ALA A 180 -19.63 -0.03 -3.27
N ILE A 181 -19.52 1.00 -4.10
CA ILE A 181 -19.15 2.36 -3.69
C ILE A 181 -20.41 3.25 -3.66
N PRO A 182 -20.59 4.12 -2.64
CA PRO A 182 -21.72 5.04 -2.61
C PRO A 182 -21.81 5.91 -3.88
N LYS A 183 -23.00 6.03 -4.48
CA LYS A 183 -23.21 6.84 -5.71
C LYS A 183 -22.68 8.27 -5.61
N LEU A 184 -22.77 8.88 -4.42
CA LEU A 184 -22.23 10.22 -4.16
C LEU A 184 -20.70 10.26 -4.29
N VAL A 185 -20.01 9.24 -3.81
CA VAL A 185 -18.55 9.11 -3.90
C VAL A 185 -18.13 8.94 -5.36
N LEU A 186 -18.80 8.05 -6.12
CA LEU A 186 -18.57 7.90 -7.55
C LEU A 186 -18.79 9.22 -8.32
N GLY A 187 -19.80 10.00 -7.91
CA GLY A 187 -20.02 11.36 -8.38
C GLY A 187 -18.83 12.28 -8.19
N LYS A 188 -18.34 12.37 -6.95
CA LYS A 188 -17.16 13.20 -6.61
C LYS A 188 -15.89 12.75 -7.32
N MET A 189 -15.79 11.46 -7.66
CA MET A 189 -14.66 10.89 -8.39
C MET A 189 -14.75 11.05 -9.91
N GLY A 190 -15.91 11.47 -10.45
CA GLY A 190 -16.15 11.53 -11.90
C GLY A 190 -16.31 10.15 -12.55
N LEU A 191 -16.82 9.15 -11.81
CA LEU A 191 -16.88 7.74 -12.22
C LEU A 191 -18.31 7.19 -12.36
N LYS A 192 -19.37 8.03 -12.30
CA LYS A 192 -20.78 7.57 -12.25
C LYS A 192 -21.19 6.64 -13.39
N ASN A 193 -20.71 6.89 -14.61
CA ASN A 193 -21.15 6.20 -15.82
C ASN A 193 -20.09 5.23 -16.38
N ILE A 194 -19.05 4.93 -15.59
CA ILE A 194 -18.00 4.02 -16.02
C ILE A 194 -18.45 2.59 -15.66
N PRO A 195 -18.55 1.67 -16.65
CA PRO A 195 -18.97 0.30 -16.39
C PRO A 195 -17.94 -0.44 -15.52
N GLY A 196 -18.38 -1.49 -14.84
CA GLY A 196 -17.52 -2.34 -14.01
C GLY A 196 -17.42 -1.94 -12.54
N LEU A 197 -17.96 -0.78 -12.15
CA LEU A 197 -18.12 -0.40 -10.73
C LEU A 197 -19.50 -0.82 -10.21
N ARG A 198 -19.54 -1.32 -8.98
CA ARG A 198 -20.79 -1.54 -8.24
C ARG A 198 -21.12 -0.30 -7.42
N SER A 199 -22.40 0.08 -7.38
CA SER A 199 -22.86 1.23 -6.61
C SER A 199 -23.87 0.82 -5.54
N LYS A 200 -23.86 1.54 -4.42
CA LYS A 200 -24.86 1.48 -3.35
C LYS A 200 -25.38 2.87 -3.03
#